data_AF-A0A6B2FXA3-F1
#
_entry.id   AF-A0A6B2FXA3-F1
#
_cell.length_a   1.000
_cell.length_b   1.000
_cell.length_c   1.000
_cell.angle_alpha   90.00
_cell.angle_beta   90.00
_cell.angle_gamma   90.00
#
_symmetry.space_group_name_H-M   'P 1'
#
loop_
_entity.id
_entity.type
_entity.pdbx_description
1 polymer ?
#
loop_
_entity_poly.entity_id
_entity_poly.type
_entity_poly.pdbx_seq_one_letter_code
_entity_poly.pdbx_strand_id
1 'polypeptide(L)'
;MTTRDKISQAYLLLSGDATKMIVKKATTRIDDPPKKKHLLTLSQHCLNPRADLCHVFDCLSTRERKPDWRIASKALITMHHLLKTGNQRLWNTVASRPTIFDLCGYVDNSSHIAITMSPYVMNYAEYLAIKCESFRNFGKDITKNEYQKIPFHLTQIQEVNSHQLI
;
A
#
# COMPACT_ATOMS: atom_id res chain seq x y z
N MET A 1 -10.06 -21.08 4.01
CA MET A 1 -8.94 -20.95 4.98
C MET A 1 -8.32 -22.34 5.11
N THR A 2 -7.05 -22.50 4.74
CA THR A 2 -6.42 -23.84 4.69
C THR A 2 -5.99 -24.33 6.07
N THR A 3 -5.72 -25.63 6.24
CA THR A 3 -5.24 -26.22 7.50
C THR A 3 -3.92 -25.61 7.96
N ARG A 4 -3.01 -25.33 7.01
CA ARG A 4 -1.73 -24.62 7.29
C ARG A 4 -1.97 -23.18 7.78
N ASP A 5 -2.98 -22.49 7.25
CA ASP A 5 -3.36 -21.15 7.72
C ASP A 5 -3.94 -21.18 9.13
N LYS A 6 -4.69 -22.23 9.49
CA LYS A 6 -5.26 -22.41 10.84
C LYS A 6 -4.16 -22.63 11.89
N ILE A 7 -3.22 -23.55 11.61
CA ILE A 7 -2.07 -23.81 12.49
C ILE A 7 -1.23 -22.53 12.66
N SER A 8 -0.94 -21.83 11.55
CA SER A 8 -0.21 -20.56 11.57
C SER A 8 -0.91 -19.44 12.35
N GLN A 9 -2.24 -19.50 12.50
CA GLN A 9 -3.01 -18.57 13.31
C GLN A 9 -3.00 -18.94 14.79
N ALA A 10 -3.09 -20.24 15.12
CA ALA A 10 -2.98 -20.73 16.49
C ALA A 10 -1.65 -20.32 17.14
N TYR A 11 -0.52 -20.48 16.43
CA TYR A 11 0.78 -20.02 16.93
C TYR A 11 0.85 -18.51 17.18
N LEU A 12 0.13 -17.70 16.39
CA LEU A 12 0.12 -16.26 16.59
C LEU A 12 -0.79 -15.81 17.74
N LEU A 13 -1.88 -16.55 17.98
CA LEU A 13 -2.70 -16.35 19.17
C LEU A 13 -1.86 -16.56 20.43
N LEU A 14 -1.03 -17.61 20.43
CA LEU A 14 -0.11 -17.91 21.52
C LEU A 14 1.00 -16.86 21.67
N SER A 15 1.46 -16.25 20.56
CA SER A 15 2.50 -15.21 20.60
C SER A 15 1.98 -13.82 20.99
N GLY A 16 0.66 -13.61 21.03
CA GLY A 16 0.03 -12.33 21.41
C GLY A 16 0.20 -11.17 20.40
N ASP A 17 0.79 -11.42 19.23
CA ASP A 17 1.06 -10.37 18.23
C ASP A 17 -0.17 -10.12 17.33
N ALA A 18 -1.05 -9.26 17.82
CA ALA A 18 -2.30 -8.92 17.16
C ALA A 18 -2.08 -8.34 15.74
N THR A 19 -1.01 -7.56 15.53
CA THR A 19 -0.68 -6.99 14.23
C THR A 19 -0.36 -8.08 13.22
N LYS A 20 0.54 -8.99 13.57
CA LYS A 20 0.92 -10.13 12.71
C LYS A 20 -0.26 -11.04 12.42
N MET A 21 -1.18 -11.20 13.37
CA MET A 21 -2.44 -11.94 13.15
C MET A 21 -3.33 -11.29 12.11
N ILE A 22 -3.61 -9.99 12.24
CA ILE A 22 -4.50 -9.28 11.33
C ILE A 22 -3.87 -9.24 9.93
N VAL A 23 -2.56 -9.03 9.84
CA VAL A 23 -1.80 -9.10 8.57
C VAL A 23 -1.94 -10.48 7.92
N LYS A 24 -1.80 -11.59 8.65
CA LYS A 24 -2.03 -12.93 8.08
C LYS A 24 -3.48 -13.14 7.63
N LYS A 25 -4.46 -12.60 8.36
CA LYS A 25 -5.89 -12.67 7.98
C LYS A 25 -6.22 -11.83 6.74
N ALA A 26 -5.53 -10.71 6.53
CA ALA A 26 -5.64 -9.91 5.30
C ALA A 26 -4.98 -10.59 4.08
N THR A 27 -3.91 -11.36 4.32
CA THR A 27 -3.03 -11.95 3.29
C THR A 27 -3.15 -13.49 3.21
N THR A 28 -4.37 -14.01 3.15
CA THR A 28 -4.63 -15.45 3.00
C THR A 28 -4.43 -15.92 1.56
N ARG A 29 -4.11 -17.21 1.36
CA ARG A 29 -3.95 -17.87 0.04
C ARG A 29 -5.25 -18.07 -0.76
N ILE A 30 -6.35 -17.54 -0.26
CA ILE A 30 -7.66 -17.62 -0.94
C ILE A 30 -7.62 -16.63 -2.10
N ASP A 31 -8.07 -17.07 -3.28
CA ASP A 31 -8.12 -16.33 -4.55
C ASP A 31 -9.21 -15.23 -4.54
N ASP A 32 -9.22 -14.44 -3.48
CA ASP A 32 -10.08 -13.30 -3.24
C ASP A 32 -9.24 -12.11 -2.78
N PRO A 33 -9.70 -10.87 -3.00
CA PRO A 33 -9.09 -9.67 -2.44
C PRO A 33 -8.93 -9.73 -0.91
N PRO A 34 -8.03 -8.93 -0.31
CA PRO A 34 -8.00 -8.77 1.15
C PRO A 34 -9.39 -8.37 1.67
N LYS A 35 -9.91 -9.11 2.66
CA LYS A 35 -11.26 -8.83 3.18
C LYS A 35 -11.31 -7.42 3.78
N LYS A 36 -12.32 -6.64 3.38
CA LYS A 36 -12.51 -5.23 3.80
C LYS A 36 -12.40 -5.04 5.32
N LYS A 37 -12.97 -5.96 6.12
CA LYS A 37 -12.89 -5.87 7.59
C LYS A 37 -11.45 -5.84 8.12
N HIS A 38 -10.53 -6.62 7.54
CA HIS A 38 -9.14 -6.67 7.99
C HIS A 38 -8.36 -5.43 7.55
N LEU A 39 -8.67 -4.90 6.36
CA LEU A 39 -8.13 -3.62 5.89
C LEU A 39 -8.55 -2.48 6.81
N LEU A 40 -9.84 -2.40 7.15
CA LEU A 40 -10.37 -1.37 8.07
C LEU A 40 -9.72 -1.46 9.46
N THR A 41 -9.59 -2.67 10.01
CA THR A 41 -8.92 -2.85 11.31
C THR A 41 -7.45 -2.39 11.26
N LEU A 42 -6.70 -2.71 10.19
CA LEU A 42 -5.32 -2.24 10.05
C LEU A 42 -5.24 -0.73 9.88
N SER A 43 -6.09 -0.12 9.03
CA SER A 43 -6.13 1.33 8.86
C SER A 43 -6.42 2.04 10.17
N GLN A 44 -7.42 1.59 10.93
CA GLN A 44 -7.73 2.13 12.26
C GLN A 44 -6.55 1.98 13.23
N HIS A 45 -5.89 0.82 13.23
CA HIS A 45 -4.70 0.60 14.05
C HIS A 45 -3.57 1.57 13.68
N CYS A 46 -3.26 1.74 12.40
CA CYS A 46 -2.20 2.65 11.95
C CYS A 46 -2.50 4.14 12.22
N LEU A 47 -3.77 4.52 12.34
CA LEU A 47 -4.16 5.87 12.72
C LEU A 47 -3.97 6.16 14.22
N ASN A 48 -3.80 5.12 15.05
CA ASN A 48 -3.51 5.31 16.47
C ASN A 48 -2.09 5.89 16.65
N PRO A 49 -1.92 7.03 17.33
CA PRO A 49 -0.60 7.63 17.58
C PRO A 49 0.40 6.70 18.29
N ARG A 50 -0.10 5.75 19.08
CA ARG A 50 0.73 4.77 19.81
C ARG A 50 1.09 3.52 19.00
N ALA A 51 0.53 3.35 17.80
CA ALA A 51 0.82 2.18 16.98
C ALA A 51 2.28 2.19 16.50
N ASP A 52 2.93 1.03 16.53
CA ASP A 52 4.23 0.82 15.91
C ASP A 52 4.05 0.57 14.40
N LEU A 53 4.22 1.63 13.61
CA LEU A 53 4.07 1.55 12.17
C LEU A 53 5.20 0.75 11.52
N CYS A 54 6.41 0.78 12.09
CA CYS A 54 7.53 -0.01 11.58
C CYS A 54 7.20 -1.50 11.66
N HIS A 55 6.70 -1.97 12.81
CA HIS A 55 6.28 -3.36 12.98
C HIS A 55 5.15 -3.78 12.02
N VAL A 56 4.17 -2.90 11.77
CA VAL A 56 3.11 -3.16 10.80
C VAL A 56 3.69 -3.40 9.40
N PHE A 57 4.58 -2.51 8.95
CA PHE A 57 5.21 -2.62 7.64
C PHE A 57 6.18 -3.81 7.58
N ASP A 58 6.91 -4.13 8.63
CA ASP A 58 7.79 -5.32 8.68
C ASP A 58 6.99 -6.62 8.60
N CYS A 59 5.84 -6.67 9.28
CA CYS A 59 4.90 -7.78 9.16
C CYS A 59 4.40 -7.92 7.72
N LEU A 60 4.02 -6.82 7.05
CA LEU A 60 3.56 -6.83 5.66
C LEU A 60 4.69 -7.18 4.69
N SER A 61 5.91 -6.69 4.89
CA SER A 61 7.08 -7.02 4.06
C SER A 61 7.51 -8.48 4.21
N THR A 62 7.30 -9.07 5.37
CA THR A 62 7.47 -10.52 5.54
C THR A 62 6.45 -11.33 4.72
N ARG A 63 5.26 -10.76 4.45
CA ARG A 63 4.22 -11.40 3.62
C ARG A 63 4.49 -11.21 2.13
N GLU A 64 4.86 -10.01 1.70
CA GLU A 64 5.11 -9.73 0.27
C GLU A 64 6.27 -10.56 -0.31
N ARG A 65 7.26 -10.89 0.52
CA ARG A 65 8.41 -11.73 0.15
C ARG A 65 8.14 -13.24 0.20
N LYS A 66 6.89 -13.67 0.43
CA LYS A 66 6.56 -15.11 0.39
C LYS A 66 6.46 -15.56 -1.07
N PRO A 67 7.00 -16.74 -1.43
CA PRO A 67 6.84 -17.32 -2.77
C PRO A 67 5.43 -17.91 -2.92
N ASP A 68 4.44 -17.03 -2.88
CA ASP A 68 3.02 -17.28 -3.09
C ASP A 68 2.42 -15.96 -3.60
N TRP A 69 2.14 -15.89 -4.89
CA TRP A 69 1.67 -14.66 -5.55
C TRP A 69 0.40 -14.10 -4.92
N ARG A 70 -0.46 -14.95 -4.34
CA ARG A 70 -1.72 -14.54 -3.70
C ARG A 70 -1.41 -13.82 -2.41
N ILE A 71 -0.52 -14.38 -1.59
CA ILE A 71 -0.06 -13.73 -0.36
C ILE A 71 0.67 -12.42 -0.70
N ALA A 72 1.57 -12.47 -1.68
CA ALA A 72 2.42 -11.35 -2.02
C ALA A 72 1.62 -10.16 -2.56
N SER A 73 0.77 -10.39 -3.56
CA SER A 73 -0.13 -9.37 -4.11
C SER A 73 -1.04 -8.79 -3.04
N LYS A 74 -1.60 -9.61 -2.14
CA LYS A 74 -2.47 -9.13 -1.07
C LYS A 74 -1.74 -8.28 -0.03
N ALA A 75 -0.46 -8.56 0.22
CA ALA A 75 0.38 -7.74 1.10
C ALA A 75 0.60 -6.35 0.47
N LEU A 76 0.99 -6.30 -0.81
CA LEU A 76 1.16 -5.05 -1.55
C LEU A 76 -0.16 -4.25 -1.63
N ILE A 77 -1.29 -4.90 -1.94
CA ILE A 77 -2.62 -4.25 -1.97
C ILE A 77 -2.97 -3.68 -0.60
N THR A 78 -2.65 -4.41 0.47
CA THR A 78 -2.88 -3.94 1.84
C THR A 78 -2.01 -2.72 2.15
N MET A 79 -0.71 -2.74 1.81
CA MET A 79 0.17 -1.58 1.97
C MET A 79 -0.32 -0.36 1.18
N HIS A 80 -0.74 -0.55 -0.07
CA HIS A 80 -1.32 0.53 -0.87
C HIS A 80 -2.61 1.08 -0.23
N HIS A 81 -3.49 0.21 0.27
CA HIS A 81 -4.69 0.65 0.98
C HIS A 81 -4.34 1.50 2.22
N LEU A 82 -3.32 1.10 2.97
CA LEU A 82 -2.82 1.86 4.11
C LEU A 82 -2.26 3.22 3.69
N LEU A 83 -1.50 3.30 2.59
CA LEU A 83 -1.00 4.57 2.06
C LEU A 83 -2.15 5.51 1.62
N LYS A 84 -3.18 4.95 0.98
CA LYS A 84 -4.37 5.72 0.58
C LYS A 84 -5.16 6.24 1.77
N THR A 85 -5.37 5.43 2.80
CA THR A 85 -6.18 5.78 3.99
C THR A 85 -5.38 6.44 5.12
N GLY A 86 -4.05 6.39 5.04
CA GLY A 86 -3.14 6.86 6.08
C GLY A 86 -2.93 8.37 6.11
N ASN A 87 -2.39 8.81 7.25
CA ASN A 87 -1.95 10.18 7.52
C ASN A 87 -0.47 10.38 7.14
N GLN A 88 0.04 11.60 7.35
CA GLN A 88 1.44 11.96 7.06
C GLN A 88 2.46 11.04 7.75
N ARG A 89 2.19 10.62 8.99
CA ARG A 89 3.08 9.74 9.77
C ARG A 89 3.30 8.41 9.06
N LEU A 90 2.23 7.80 8.55
CA LEU A 90 2.28 6.55 7.81
C LEU A 90 3.12 6.70 6.53
N TRP A 91 2.88 7.77 5.78
CA TRP A 91 3.69 8.06 4.60
C TRP A 91 5.16 8.27 4.92
N ASN A 92 5.49 9.05 5.95
CA ASN A 92 6.87 9.28 6.36
C ASN A 92 7.58 7.96 6.74
N THR A 93 6.89 7.04 7.44
CA THR A 93 7.45 5.72 7.80
C THR A 93 7.79 4.85 6.57
N VAL A 94 6.96 4.89 5.53
CA VAL A 94 7.20 4.12 4.30
C VAL A 94 8.23 4.82 3.41
N ALA A 95 8.06 6.12 3.20
CA ALA A 95 8.92 6.92 2.34
C ALA A 95 10.38 6.95 2.81
N SER A 96 10.62 6.85 4.13
CA SER A 96 11.98 6.76 4.70
C SER A 96 12.68 5.42 4.44
N ARG A 97 11.99 4.43 3.85
CA ARG A 97 12.50 3.08 3.59
C ARG A 97 12.56 2.80 2.08
N PRO A 98 13.63 3.18 1.37
CA PRO A 98 13.68 3.11 -0.09
C PRO A 98 13.57 1.68 -0.65
N THR A 99 13.97 0.67 0.12
CA THR A 99 13.95 -0.75 -0.28
C THR A 99 12.71 -1.51 0.18
N ILE A 100 11.71 -0.82 0.75
CA ILE A 100 10.53 -1.49 1.32
C ILE A 100 9.77 -2.32 0.28
N PHE A 101 9.74 -1.88 -0.98
CA PHE A 101 9.09 -2.59 -2.10
C PHE A 101 10.08 -3.28 -3.05
N ASP A 102 11.33 -3.51 -2.63
CA ASP A 102 12.30 -4.19 -3.48
C ASP A 102 12.02 -5.70 -3.55
N LEU A 103 11.35 -6.09 -4.64
CA LEU A 103 11.01 -7.47 -5.00
C LEU A 103 11.72 -7.92 -6.28
N CYS A 104 12.93 -7.40 -6.54
CA CYS A 104 13.75 -7.87 -7.65
C CYS A 104 13.93 -9.40 -7.61
N GLY A 105 13.64 -10.06 -8.72
CA GLY A 105 13.74 -11.51 -8.84
C GLY A 105 12.62 -12.31 -8.14
N TYR A 106 11.54 -11.66 -7.72
CA TYR A 106 10.38 -12.37 -7.19
C TYR A 106 9.81 -13.37 -8.20
N VAL A 107 9.64 -14.62 -7.76
CA VAL A 107 9.01 -15.67 -8.56
C VAL A 107 8.27 -16.66 -7.67
N ASP A 108 7.07 -17.05 -8.11
CA ASP A 108 6.30 -18.15 -7.56
C ASP A 108 6.19 -19.28 -8.59
N ASN A 109 6.94 -20.35 -8.36
CA ASN A 109 7.01 -21.53 -9.22
C ASN A 109 5.99 -22.62 -8.86
N SER A 110 4.98 -22.32 -8.03
CA SER A 110 4.03 -23.33 -7.55
C SER A 110 3.06 -23.86 -8.61
N SER A 111 2.88 -23.13 -9.72
CA SER A 111 2.01 -23.50 -10.85
C SER A 111 2.25 -22.60 -12.06
N HIS A 112 1.78 -22.99 -13.24
CA HIS A 112 1.85 -22.14 -14.44
C HIS A 112 1.21 -20.76 -14.23
N ILE A 113 0.03 -20.71 -13.60
CA ILE A 113 -0.62 -19.44 -13.28
C ILE A 113 0.22 -18.59 -12.33
N ALA A 114 0.91 -19.19 -11.36
CA ALA A 114 1.77 -18.47 -10.43
C ALA A 114 2.99 -17.84 -11.11
N ILE A 115 3.60 -18.56 -12.06
CA ILE A 115 4.69 -18.03 -12.90
C ILE A 115 4.19 -16.83 -13.70
N THR A 116 3.01 -16.95 -14.33
CA THR A 116 2.38 -15.84 -15.06
C THR A 116 2.04 -14.65 -14.16
N MET A 117 1.67 -14.88 -12.89
CA MET A 117 1.31 -13.82 -11.95
C MET A 117 2.52 -13.10 -11.33
N SER A 118 3.70 -13.73 -11.33
CA SER A 118 4.90 -13.19 -10.68
C SER A 118 5.35 -11.82 -11.22
N PRO A 119 5.36 -11.56 -12.55
CA PRO A 119 5.64 -10.22 -13.08
C PRO A 119 4.69 -9.13 -12.57
N TYR A 120 3.40 -9.45 -12.37
CA TYR A 120 2.44 -8.47 -11.87
C TYR A 120 2.71 -8.08 -10.41
N VAL A 121 3.21 -9.01 -9.59
CA VAL A 121 3.65 -8.72 -8.22
C VAL A 121 4.83 -7.75 -8.25
N MET A 122 5.84 -8.03 -9.08
CA MET A 122 7.02 -7.15 -9.23
C MET A 122 6.64 -5.76 -9.72
N ASN A 123 5.87 -5.66 -10.81
CA ASN A 123 5.46 -4.39 -11.40
C ASN A 123 4.63 -3.56 -10.40
N TYR A 124 3.80 -4.22 -9.58
CA TYR A 124 3.01 -3.50 -8.58
C TYR A 124 3.86 -3.00 -7.42
N ALA A 125 4.88 -3.76 -7.00
CA ALA A 125 5.85 -3.30 -6.00
C ALA A 125 6.68 -2.12 -6.53
N GLU A 126 7.13 -2.17 -7.78
CA GLU A 126 7.83 -1.07 -8.45
C GLU A 126 6.96 0.19 -8.51
N TYR A 127 5.68 0.06 -8.88
CA TYR A 127 4.74 1.18 -8.83
C TYR A 127 4.66 1.82 -7.43
N LEU A 128 4.57 1.00 -6.37
CA LEU A 128 4.53 1.52 -5.00
C LEU A 128 5.86 2.16 -4.57
N ALA A 129 7.00 1.66 -5.06
CA ALA A 129 8.30 2.27 -4.85
C ALA A 129 8.37 3.68 -5.46
N ILE A 130 7.97 3.82 -6.74
CA ILE A 130 7.90 5.09 -7.45
C ILE A 130 6.92 6.05 -6.76
N LYS A 131 5.77 5.54 -6.29
CA LYS A 131 4.78 6.35 -5.54
C LYS A 131 5.39 6.91 -4.24
N CYS A 132 6.20 6.13 -3.53
CA CYS A 132 6.88 6.60 -2.32
C CYS A 132 8.02 7.57 -2.64
N GLU A 133 8.73 7.38 -3.75
CA GLU A 133 9.71 8.33 -4.25
C GLU A 133 9.08 9.67 -4.60
N SER A 134 7.97 9.66 -5.33
CA SER A 134 7.17 10.85 -5.61
C SER A 134 6.79 11.58 -4.32
N PHE A 135 6.35 10.86 -3.29
CA PHE A 135 6.06 11.46 -1.99
C PHE A 135 7.28 12.13 -1.35
N ARG A 136 8.47 11.53 -1.42
CA ARG A 136 9.72 12.15 -0.94
C ARG A 136 10.03 13.45 -1.67
N ASN A 137 9.84 13.47 -2.98
CA ASN A 137 10.19 14.61 -3.82
C ASN A 137 9.19 15.78 -3.67
N PHE A 138 7.90 15.48 -3.53
CA PHE A 138 6.85 16.50 -3.49
C PHE A 138 6.29 16.80 -2.10
N GLY A 139 6.63 15.99 -1.08
CA GLY A 139 6.12 16.11 0.29
C GLY A 139 4.64 15.77 0.46
N LYS A 140 3.97 15.30 -0.60
CA LYS A 140 2.54 14.96 -0.61
C LYS A 140 2.23 13.81 -1.57
N ASP A 141 1.12 13.10 -1.32
CA ASP A 141 0.60 12.10 -2.26
C ASP A 141 -0.07 12.81 -3.44
N ILE A 142 0.58 12.81 -4.59
CA ILE A 142 0.08 13.44 -5.83
C ILE A 142 -1.24 12.84 -6.34
N THR A 143 -1.64 11.66 -5.85
CA THR A 143 -2.94 11.05 -6.22
C THR A 143 -4.09 11.55 -5.35
N LYS A 144 -3.79 12.19 -4.21
CA LYS A 144 -4.77 12.89 -3.38
C LYS A 144 -4.87 14.33 -3.87
N ASN A 145 -5.57 14.53 -4.98
CA ASN A 145 -5.93 15.88 -5.40
C ASN A 145 -7.05 16.39 -4.48
N GLU A 146 -6.70 17.30 -3.57
CA GLU A 146 -7.59 18.42 -3.32
C GLU A 146 -7.55 19.27 -4.59
N TYR A 147 -8.51 19.06 -5.49
CA TYR A 147 -8.75 20.05 -6.54
C TYR A 147 -9.12 21.35 -5.82
N GLN A 148 -8.14 22.24 -5.63
CA GLN A 148 -8.45 23.62 -5.39
C GLN A 148 -9.09 24.09 -6.69
N LYS A 149 -10.43 24.13 -6.72
CA LYS A 149 -11.14 24.95 -7.70
C LYS A 149 -10.64 26.37 -7.48
N ILE A 150 -9.61 26.78 -8.20
CA ILE A 150 -9.32 28.20 -8.35
C ILE A 150 -10.56 28.73 -9.08
N PRO A 151 -11.40 29.57 -8.45
CA PRO A 151 -12.54 30.13 -9.14
C PRO A 151 -11.98 30.89 -10.34
N PHE A 152 -12.39 30.51 -11.54
CA PHE A 152 -12.07 31.28 -12.73
C PHE A 152 -12.85 32.60 -12.63
N HIS A 153 -12.17 33.68 -12.25
CA HIS A 153 -12.76 35.01 -12.25
C HIS A 153 -12.68 35.56 -13.68
N LEU A 154 -13.85 35.76 -14.31
CA LEU A 154 -13.99 36.33 -15.67
C LEU A 154 -13.30 37.70 -15.84
N THR A 155 -12.96 38.38 -14.75
CA THR A 155 -12.21 39.65 -14.76
C THR A 155 -10.80 39.51 -15.33
N GLN A 156 -10.23 38.30 -15.37
CA GLN A 156 -8.89 38.04 -15.93
C GLN A 156 -8.87 37.95 -17.47
N ILE A 157 -10.03 37.95 -18.15
CA ILE A 157 -10.11 37.90 -19.62
C ILE A 157 -10.03 39.30 -20.25
N GLN A 158 -10.35 40.37 -19.52
CA GLN A 158 -10.51 41.70 -20.12
C GLN A 158 -9.19 42.46 -20.38
N GLU A 159 -8.05 42.03 -19.81
CA GLU A 159 -6.76 42.74 -20.00
C GLU A 159 -6.07 42.47 -21.36
N VAL A 160 -6.50 41.44 -22.10
CA VAL A 160 -5.85 41.09 -23.38
C VAL A 160 -6.42 41.89 -24.57
N ASN A 161 -7.61 42.48 -24.45
CA ASN A 161 -8.29 43.14 -25.57
C ASN A 161 -8.10 44.67 -25.64
N SER A 162 -7.40 45.29 -24.68
CA SER A 162 -7.17 46.75 -24.65
C SER A 162 -5.87 47.21 -25.31
N HIS A 163 -5.03 46.30 -25.82
CA HIS A 163 -3.72 46.64 -26.40
C HIS A 163 -3.62 46.48 -27.93
N GLN A 164 -4.75 46.39 -28.66
CA GLN A 164 -4.75 46.24 -30.12
C GLN A 164 -5.53 47.32 -30.91
N LEU A 165 -5.82 48.49 -30.32
CA LEU A 165 -6.40 49.61 -31.06
C LEU A 165 -5.65 50.91 -30.79
N ILE A 166 -4.49 51.08 -31.43
CA ILE A 166 -3.97 52.37 -31.92
C ILE A 166 -3.32 52.11 -33.28
#